data_AF-A0A8H8J5T8-F1
#
_entry.id   AF-A0A8H8J5T8-F1
#
_cell.length_a   1.000
_cell.length_b   1.000
_cell.length_c   1.000
_cell.angle_alpha   90.00
_cell.angle_beta   90.00
_cell.angle_gamma   90.00
#
_symmetry.space_group_name_H-M   'P 1'
#
loop_
_entity.id
_entity.type
_entity.pdbx_description
1 polymer ?
#
loop_
_entity_poly.entity_id
_entity_poly.type
_entity_poly.pdbx_seq_one_letter_code
_entity_poly.pdbx_strand_id
1 'polypeptide(L)'
;MALFRTDYSGRGELSERQQKLAQMLAKLSKLAEEFNVVVLLTNQVQADPGATMAFAPTVKPIGGHILSHASATRIMLRKGRGEERVAKLVDSPDRPESEGSYKLDEGGWADV
;
A
#
# COMPACT_ATOMS: atom_id res chain seq x y z
N MET A 1 0.13 -0.04 20.04
CA MET A 1 0.13 -0.25 18.58
C MET A 1 1.40 0.40 18.07
N ALA A 2 2.47 -0.39 17.99
CA ALA A 2 3.81 0.11 17.69
C ALA A 2 3.98 0.03 16.17
N LEU A 3 4.07 1.19 15.51
CA LEU A 3 4.09 1.30 14.05
C LEU A 3 5.57 1.30 13.62
N PHE A 4 5.94 0.52 12.60
CA PHE A 4 7.32 0.47 12.09
C PHE A 4 7.94 1.84 11.79
N ARG A 5 7.10 2.85 11.51
CA ARG A 5 7.52 4.21 11.22
C ARG A 5 7.86 5.05 12.47
N THR A 6 7.28 4.73 13.62
CA THR A 6 7.55 5.41 14.90
C THR A 6 8.67 4.73 15.66
N ASP A 7 8.69 3.40 15.65
CA ASP A 7 9.60 2.62 16.50
C ASP A 7 11.01 2.52 15.93
N TYR A 8 11.14 2.71 14.62
CA TYR A 8 12.41 2.70 13.90
C TYR A 8 12.56 4.01 13.13
N SER A 9 13.39 4.89 13.66
CA SER A 9 13.54 6.26 13.21
C SER A 9 14.94 6.53 12.65
N GLY A 10 15.00 7.40 11.63
CA GLY A 10 16.27 7.73 10.96
C GLY A 10 16.84 6.60 10.10
N ARG A 11 18.01 6.84 9.52
CA ARG A 11 18.67 5.92 8.58
C ARG A 11 19.38 4.75 9.26
N GLY A 12 19.84 4.93 10.51
CA GLY A 12 20.58 3.90 11.24
C GLY A 12 19.76 2.65 11.55
N GLU A 13 18.46 2.83 11.80
CA GLU A 13 17.54 1.75 12.18
C GLU A 13 16.79 1.17 10.97
N LEU A 14 17.07 1.65 9.76
CA LEU A 14 16.37 1.24 8.55
C LEU A 14 16.53 -0.26 8.28
N SER A 15 17.73 -0.81 8.46
CA SER A 15 17.99 -2.23 8.23
C SER A 15 17.16 -3.10 9.18
N GLU A 16 17.17 -2.78 10.47
CA GLU A 16 16.40 -3.52 11.47
C GLU A 16 14.90 -3.47 11.20
N ARG A 17 14.39 -2.27 10.87
CA ARG A 17 12.99 -2.09 10.45
C ARG A 17 12.63 -2.99 9.28
N GLN A 18 13.46 -3.00 8.24
CA GLN A 18 13.22 -3.77 7.02
C GLN A 18 13.24 -5.29 7.31
N GLN A 19 14.14 -5.77 8.17
CA GLN A 19 14.18 -7.18 8.57
C GLN A 19 12.93 -7.58 9.36
N LYS A 20 12.51 -6.77 10.33
CA LYS A 20 11.30 -7.02 11.13
C LYS A 20 10.04 -6.99 10.28
N LEU A 21 9.96 -6.06 9.33
CA LEU A 21 8.86 -5.99 8.35
C LEU A 21 8.81 -7.27 7.50
N ALA A 22 9.96 -7.75 7.00
CA ALA A 22 10.01 -8.99 6.23
C ALA A 22 9.52 -10.21 7.03
N GLN A 23 9.94 -10.33 8.29
CA GLN A 23 9.49 -11.41 9.18
C GLN A 23 7.98 -11.37 9.43
N MET A 24 7.41 -10.18 9.59
CA MET A 24 5.96 -10.01 9.74
C MET A 24 5.21 -10.44 8.48
N LEU A 25 5.65 -9.96 7.31
CA LEU A 25 5.01 -10.28 6.03
C LEU A 25 5.09 -11.78 5.71
N ALA A 26 6.23 -12.42 5.94
CA ALA A 26 6.38 -13.86 5.76
C ALA A 26 5.42 -14.68 6.64
N LYS A 27 5.21 -14.25 7.90
CA LYS A 27 4.21 -14.88 8.79
C LYS A 27 2.80 -14.70 8.27
N LEU A 28 2.45 -13.52 7.76
CA LEU A 28 1.12 -13.26 7.19
C LEU A 28 0.87 -14.10 5.93
N SER A 29 1.85 -14.21 5.03
CA SER A 29 1.74 -15.08 3.85
C SER A 29 1.55 -16.54 4.26
N LYS A 30 2.31 -17.03 5.24
CA LYS A 30 2.13 -18.39 5.77
C LYS A 30 0.73 -18.61 6.34
N LEU A 31 0.20 -17.65 7.11
CA LEU A 31 -1.16 -17.75 7.64
C LEU A 31 -2.22 -17.75 6.53
N ALA A 32 -2.04 -16.93 5.49
CA ALA A 32 -2.93 -16.90 4.33
C ALA A 32 -2.99 -18.26 3.63
N GLU A 33 -1.83 -18.88 3.41
CA GLU A 33 -1.71 -20.20 2.76
C GLU A 33 -2.24 -21.34 3.65
N GLU A 34 -1.90 -21.33 4.95
CA GLU A 34 -2.25 -22.40 5.89
C GLU A 34 -3.75 -22.47 6.16
N PHE A 35 -4.41 -21.31 6.26
CA PHE A 35 -5.84 -21.23 6.59
C PHE A 35 -6.73 -20.86 5.40
N ASN A 36 -6.16 -20.67 4.21
CA ASN A 36 -6.86 -20.22 3.01
C ASN A 36 -7.68 -18.94 3.25
N VAL A 37 -7.04 -17.93 3.86
CA VAL A 37 -7.66 -16.64 4.20
C VAL A 37 -7.04 -15.50 3.41
N VAL A 38 -7.82 -14.45 3.15
CA VAL A 38 -7.34 -13.24 2.48
C VAL A 38 -6.71 -12.29 3.49
N VAL A 39 -5.47 -11.86 3.24
CA VAL A 39 -4.79 -10.83 4.03
C VAL A 39 -4.85 -9.50 3.28
N LEU A 40 -5.57 -8.54 3.86
CA LEU A 40 -5.66 -7.17 3.35
C LEU A 40 -4.77 -6.24 4.18
N LEU A 41 -3.91 -5.48 3.50
CA LEU A 41 -2.99 -4.54 4.13
C LEU A 41 -3.28 -3.12 3.64
N THR A 42 -3.36 -2.17 4.57
CA THR A 42 -3.39 -0.74 4.27
C THR A 42 -2.01 -0.15 4.47
N ASN A 43 -1.55 0.68 3.53
CA ASN A 43 -0.25 1.33 3.63
C ASN A 43 -0.36 2.85 3.49
N GLN A 44 0.54 3.56 4.18
CA GLN A 44 0.65 5.01 4.05
C GLN A 44 1.54 5.37 2.86
N VAL A 45 1.41 6.61 2.41
CA VAL A 45 2.31 7.21 1.41
C VAL A 45 3.11 8.35 2.03
N GLN A 46 4.27 8.62 1.45
CA GLN A 46 5.09 9.78 1.79
C GLN A 46 5.36 10.62 0.53
N ALA A 47 5.57 11.92 0.71
CA ALA A 47 6.03 12.79 -0.36
C ALA A 47 7.44 12.39 -0.82
N ASP A 48 7.72 12.50 -2.11
CA ASP A 48 9.06 12.34 -2.68
C ASP A 48 9.67 13.70 -3.05
N PRO A 49 10.57 14.27 -2.22
CA PRO A 49 11.17 15.58 -2.49
C PRO A 49 12.09 15.60 -3.72
N GLY A 50 12.52 14.44 -4.21
CA GLY A 50 13.43 14.31 -5.35
C GLY A 50 12.75 14.33 -6.71
N ALA A 51 11.42 14.32 -6.76
CA ALA A 51 10.67 14.36 -8.01
C ALA A 51 10.55 15.81 -8.53
N THR A 52 11.65 16.32 -9.07
CA THR A 52 11.77 17.69 -9.58
C THR A 52 11.07 17.94 -10.92
N MET A 53 10.42 16.93 -11.53
CA MET A 53 9.97 16.99 -12.94
C MET A 53 8.48 16.74 -13.18
N ALA A 54 7.63 16.64 -12.15
CA ALA A 54 6.19 16.46 -12.34
C ALA A 54 5.40 17.56 -11.61
N PHE A 55 4.49 18.22 -12.34
CA PHE A 55 3.54 19.23 -11.83
C PHE A 55 2.50 18.67 -10.83
N ALA A 56 2.72 17.48 -10.29
CA ALA A 56 1.88 16.84 -9.29
C ALA A 56 2.76 16.29 -8.16
N PRO A 57 2.36 16.45 -6.88
CA PRO A 57 3.07 15.84 -5.76
C PRO A 57 3.13 14.33 -5.98
N THR A 58 4.34 13.82 -6.22
CA THR A 58 4.57 12.39 -6.37
C THR A 58 4.62 11.78 -4.98
N VAL A 59 3.60 10.97 -4.69
CA VAL A 59 3.53 10.21 -3.45
C VAL A 59 4.07 8.80 -3.71
N LYS A 60 4.89 8.29 -2.79
CA LYS A 60 5.43 6.93 -2.86
C LYS A 60 4.92 6.11 -1.66
N PRO A 61 4.51 4.85 -1.86
CA PRO A 61 4.17 3.97 -0.76
C PRO A 61 5.39 3.70 0.12
N ILE A 62 5.19 3.63 1.44
CA ILE A 62 6.28 3.33 2.39
C ILE A 62 6.54 1.82 2.48
N GLY A 63 7.65 1.41 3.08
CA GLY A 63 8.02 -0.02 3.26
C GLY A 63 9.03 -0.57 2.24
N GLY A 64 9.33 0.20 1.18
CA GLY A 64 10.40 -0.10 0.23
C GLY A 64 10.17 -1.37 -0.58
N HIS A 65 11.26 -1.97 -1.05
CA HIS A 65 11.21 -3.16 -1.90
C HIS A 65 10.64 -4.39 -1.19
N ILE A 66 10.85 -4.52 0.13
CA ILE A 66 10.35 -5.67 0.89
C ILE A 66 8.83 -5.77 0.80
N LEU A 67 8.12 -4.67 1.08
CA LEU A 67 6.66 -4.66 0.97
C LEU A 67 6.21 -4.80 -0.49
N SER A 68 6.94 -4.20 -1.42
CA SER A 68 6.63 -4.27 -2.86
C SER A 68 6.72 -5.69 -3.43
N HIS A 69 7.65 -6.52 -2.97
CA HIS A 69 7.80 -7.90 -3.42
C HIS A 69 6.91 -8.88 -2.66
N ALA A 70 6.59 -8.61 -1.39
CA ALA A 70 5.76 -9.49 -0.58
C ALA A 70 4.26 -9.35 -0.89
N SER A 71 3.83 -8.24 -1.48
CA SER A 71 2.42 -8.02 -1.87
C SER A 71 2.18 -8.47 -3.31
N ALA A 72 1.20 -9.35 -3.50
CA ALA A 72 0.83 -9.83 -4.84
C ALA A 72 0.02 -8.78 -5.62
N THR A 73 -0.98 -8.18 -4.97
CA THR A 73 -1.88 -7.21 -5.60
C THR A 73 -1.80 -5.87 -4.87
N ARG A 74 -1.60 -4.79 -5.62
CA ARG A 74 -1.45 -3.43 -5.08
C ARG A 74 -2.43 -2.48 -5.72
N ILE A 75 -3.29 -1.87 -4.90
CA ILE A 75 -4.30 -0.91 -5.33
C ILE A 75 -3.97 0.46 -4.73
N MET A 76 -3.79 1.46 -5.59
CA MET A 76 -3.59 2.86 -5.21
C MET A 76 -4.94 3.58 -5.20
N LEU A 77 -5.32 4.12 -4.04
CA LEU A 77 -6.55 4.88 -3.88
C LEU A 77 -6.25 6.38 -3.99
N ARG A 78 -7.01 7.09 -4.84
CA ARG A 78 -6.94 8.56 -4.97
C ARG A 78 -8.33 9.18 -4.88
N LYS A 79 -8.39 10.44 -4.44
CA LYS A 79 -9.62 11.22 -4.50
C LYS A 79 -9.92 11.60 -5.96
N GLY A 80 -11.16 11.36 -6.39
CA GLY A 80 -11.69 11.80 -7.68
C GLY A 80 -12.32 13.18 -7.58
N ARG A 81 -13.29 13.46 -8.47
CA ARG A 81 -14.05 14.72 -8.45
C ARG A 81 -15.27 14.59 -7.54
N GLY A 82 -15.49 15.58 -6.67
CA GLY A 82 -16.61 15.55 -5.73
C GLY A 82 -16.51 14.38 -4.75
N GLU A 83 -17.55 13.53 -4.72
CA GLU A 83 -17.63 12.36 -3.83
C GLU A 83 -16.97 11.11 -4.43
N GLU A 84 -16.62 11.14 -5.71
CA GLU A 84 -15.94 10.02 -6.38
C GLU A 84 -14.53 9.78 -5.81
N ARG A 85 -14.13 8.53 -5.91
CA ARG A 85 -12.82 8.00 -5.57
C ARG A 85 -12.40 7.08 -6.70
N VAL A 86 -11.10 6.97 -6.91
CA VAL A 86 -10.54 6.11 -7.95
C VAL A 86 -9.59 5.11 -7.30
N ALA A 87 -9.80 3.83 -7.59
CA ALA A 87 -8.93 2.73 -7.25
C ALA A 87 -8.16 2.32 -8.51
N LYS A 88 -6.85 2.58 -8.53
CA LYS A 88 -5.96 2.13 -9.60
C LYS A 88 -5.26 0.84 -9.18
N LEU A 89 -5.46 -0.24 -9.93
CA LEU A 89 -4.63 -1.43 -9.84
C LEU A 89 -3.24 -1.11 -10.40
N VAL A 90 -2.24 -1.08 -9.52
CA VAL A 90 -0.85 -0.74 -9.87
C VAL A 90 -0.08 -1.99 -10.26
N ASP A 91 -0.36 -3.11 -9.60
CA ASP A 91 0.37 -4.36 -9.81
C ASP A 91 -0.52 -5.54 -9.40
N SER A 92 -0.50 -6.60 -10.21
CA SER A 92 -1.16 -7.88 -9.93
C SER A 92 -0.54 -8.97 -10.81
N PRO A 93 -0.39 -10.21 -10.33
CA PRO A 93 0.13 -11.31 -11.15
C PRO A 93 -0.83 -11.75 -12.27
N ASP A 94 -2.13 -11.49 -12.12
CA ASP A 94 -3.21 -12.08 -12.89
C ASP A 94 -4.06 -11.05 -13.67
N ARG A 95 -3.86 -9.75 -13.43
CA ARG A 95 -4.68 -8.67 -13.96
C ARG A 95 -3.81 -7.53 -14.50
N PRO A 96 -4.16 -6.97 -15.68
CA PRO A 96 -3.47 -5.78 -16.19
C PRO A 96 -3.78 -4.55 -15.33
N GLU A 97 -2.92 -3.53 -15.39
CA GLU A 97 -3.21 -2.23 -14.78
C GLU A 97 -4.55 -1.69 -15.27
N SER A 98 -5.43 -1.33 -14.33
CA SER A 98 -6.75 -0.78 -14.61
C SER A 98 -7.14 0.21 -13.52
N GLU A 99 -8.12 1.05 -13.79
CA GLU A 99 -8.72 1.92 -12.77
C GLU A 99 -10.24 1.72 -12.71
N GLY A 100 -10.79 1.84 -11.51
CA GLY A 100 -12.22 1.82 -11.25
C GLY A 100 -12.62 2.98 -10.37
N SER A 101 -13.73 3.64 -10.70
CA SER A 101 -14.32 4.67 -9.87
C SER A 101 -15.27 4.03 -8.85
N TYR A 102 -15.32 4.60 -7.66
CA TYR A 102 -16.25 4.22 -6.60
C TYR A 102 -16.63 5.46 -5.78
N LYS A 103 -17.69 5.38 -5.00
CA LYS A 103 -18.05 6.41 -4.00
C LYS A 103 -18.16 5.79 -2.61
N LEU A 104 -18.14 6.65 -1.60
CA LEU A 104 -18.28 6.25 -0.20
C LEU A 104 -19.55 6.89 0.35
N ASP A 105 -20.59 6.09 0.51
CA ASP A 105 -21.87 6.48 1.09
C ASP A 105 -21.91 6.07 2.58
N GLU A 106 -23.00 6.39 3.29
CA GLU A 106 -23.19 5.98 4.70
C GLU A 106 -23.10 4.45 4.90
N GLY A 107 -23.49 3.68 3.88
CA GLY A 107 -23.37 2.22 3.86
C GLY A 107 -21.98 1.68 3.49
N GLY A 108 -21.01 2.55 3.20
CA GLY A 108 -19.65 2.19 2.80
C GLY A 108 -19.42 2.31 1.30
N TRP A 109 -18.81 1.30 0.70
CA TRP A 109 -18.41 1.33 -0.72
C TRP A 109 -19.62 1.15 -1.63
N ALA A 110 -19.81 2.08 -2.55
CA ALA A 110 -20.86 2.02 -3.55
C ALA A 110 -20.29 2.29 -4.95
N ASP A 111 -20.98 1.76 -5.95
CA ASP A 111 -20.69 2.01 -7.36
C ASP A 111 -21.08 3.46 -7.73
N VAL A 112 -20.38 4.03 -8.72
CA VAL A 112 -20.65 5.38 -9.22
C VAL A 112 -21.72 5.34 -10.30
#